data_AF-A0A3D1V4R3-F1
#
_entry.id   AF-A0A3D1V4R3-F1
#
_cell.length_a   1.000
_cell.length_b   1.000
_cell.length_c   1.000
_cell.angle_alpha   90.00
_cell.angle_beta   90.00
_cell.angle_gamma   90.00
#
_symmetry.space_group_name_H-M   'P 1'
#
loop_
_entity.id
_entity.type
_entity.pdbx_description
1 polymer ?
#
loop_
_entity_poly.entity_id
_entity_poly.type
_entity_poly.pdbx_seq_one_letter_code
_entity_poly.pdbx_strand_id
1 'polypeptide(L)'
;MGMTNDDAGDQQARRAWLDRERDDWVRSFVGALDDAIQHLQQIIFDEGWDRLVAEYGDEESALRESVRHYERGLAHLFGFVRACGTLADDVAWSSMKTEYRRSALDAGVELTLRSALETGLYAAEQAPLGGHDVWLAWTDALMLFLYQCAASAPPHPGPAASQDDELLWAYDVLQQIEEHDAFHAALAAYLADQAIGQTVETLTGEPVAVIVEHEARLLSLQRFDLILNTGLAWLAGAAARTPIDSSD
;
A
#
# COMPACT_ATOMS: atom_id res chain seq x y z
N MET A 1 -38.82 5.08 -1.29
CA MET A 1 -38.13 3.78 -1.36
C MET A 1 -37.51 3.57 0.00
N GLY A 2 -38.09 2.68 0.82
CA GLY A 2 -37.50 2.36 2.12
C GLY A 2 -36.37 1.37 1.90
N MET A 3 -35.17 1.68 2.42
CA MET A 3 -34.13 0.67 2.63
C MET A 3 -34.78 -0.48 3.40
N THR A 4 -34.68 -1.69 2.87
CA THR A 4 -35.19 -2.86 3.58
C THR A 4 -34.26 -3.15 4.77
N ASN A 5 -34.76 -3.77 5.84
CA ASN A 5 -33.93 -4.11 7.00
C ASN A 5 -32.75 -5.03 6.63
N ASP A 6 -32.83 -5.74 5.50
CA ASP A 6 -31.77 -6.62 5.00
C ASP A 6 -30.59 -5.80 4.42
N ASP A 7 -30.87 -4.69 3.72
CA ASP A 7 -29.82 -3.80 3.18
C ASP A 7 -29.03 -3.11 4.30
N ALA A 8 -29.72 -2.69 5.36
CA ALA A 8 -29.09 -2.06 6.52
C ALA A 8 -28.24 -3.06 7.33
N GLY A 9 -28.69 -4.32 7.42
CA GLY A 9 -27.94 -5.39 8.06
C GLY A 9 -26.66 -5.75 7.30
N ASP A 10 -26.73 -5.83 5.96
CA ASP A 10 -25.56 -6.07 5.10
C ASP A 10 -24.55 -4.92 5.18
N GLN A 11 -25.02 -3.67 5.14
CA GLN A 11 -24.15 -2.49 5.30
C GLN A 11 -23.43 -2.45 6.65
N GLN A 12 -24.13 -2.77 7.74
CA GLN A 12 -23.51 -2.83 9.06
C GLN A 12 -22.48 -3.97 9.16
N ALA A 13 -22.76 -5.13 8.57
CA ALA A 13 -21.83 -6.25 8.52
C ALA A 13 -20.56 -5.90 7.72
N ARG A 14 -20.72 -5.27 6.54
CA ARG A 14 -19.60 -4.81 5.70
C ARG A 14 -18.75 -3.76 6.40
N ARG A 15 -19.36 -2.82 7.12
CA ARG A 15 -18.61 -1.83 7.91
C ARG A 15 -17.81 -2.50 9.03
N ALA A 16 -18.42 -3.41 9.78
CA ALA A 16 -17.74 -4.16 10.83
C ALA A 16 -16.62 -5.07 10.29
N TRP A 17 -16.75 -5.55 9.05
CA TRP A 17 -15.70 -6.27 8.35
C TRP A 17 -14.55 -5.33 7.97
N LEU A 18 -14.82 -4.18 7.35
CA LEU A 18 -13.80 -3.17 7.01
C LEU A 18 -12.98 -2.75 8.23
N ASP A 19 -13.64 -2.46 9.34
CA ASP A 19 -12.95 -2.04 10.57
C ASP A 19 -12.03 -3.13 11.12
N ARG A 20 -12.36 -4.42 10.93
CA ARG A 20 -11.51 -5.55 11.33
C ARG A 20 -10.33 -5.74 10.38
N GLU A 21 -10.57 -5.68 9.09
CA GLU A 21 -9.53 -5.91 8.08
C GLU A 21 -8.52 -4.76 8.01
N ARG A 22 -8.90 -3.55 8.46
CA ARG A 22 -8.01 -2.40 8.48
C ARG A 22 -6.77 -2.63 9.35
N ASP A 23 -6.90 -3.28 10.51
CA ASP A 23 -5.76 -3.60 11.36
C ASP A 23 -4.80 -4.58 10.67
N ASP A 24 -5.33 -5.52 9.89
CA ASP A 24 -4.55 -6.50 9.14
C ASP A 24 -3.88 -5.85 7.93
N TRP A 25 -4.60 -4.98 7.22
CA TRP A 25 -4.04 -4.14 6.16
C TRP A 25 -2.86 -3.33 6.66
N VAL A 26 -3.02 -2.64 7.80
CA VAL A 26 -1.95 -1.85 8.42
C VAL A 26 -0.72 -2.71 8.75
N ARG A 27 -0.93 -3.93 9.27
CA ARG A 27 0.18 -4.86 9.55
C ARG A 27 0.88 -5.31 8.27
N SER A 28 0.13 -5.71 7.24
CA SER A 28 0.69 -6.06 5.93
C SER A 28 1.45 -4.88 5.31
N PHE A 29 0.93 -3.66 5.49
CA PHE A 29 1.51 -2.45 4.94
C PHE A 29 2.85 -2.12 5.57
N VAL A 30 2.95 -2.20 6.90
CA VAL A 30 4.22 -2.03 7.61
C VAL A 30 5.19 -3.17 7.27
N GLY A 31 4.71 -4.40 7.11
CA GLY A 31 5.54 -5.54 6.68
C GLY A 31 6.14 -5.36 5.27
N ALA A 32 5.33 -4.89 4.32
CA ALA A 32 5.76 -4.64 2.94
C ALA A 32 6.69 -3.42 2.79
N LEU A 33 6.81 -2.58 3.83
CA LEU A 33 7.69 -1.41 3.79
C LEU A 33 9.16 -1.80 3.67
N ASP A 34 9.58 -2.90 4.31
CA ASP A 34 10.95 -3.39 4.21
C ASP A 34 11.28 -3.84 2.78
N ASP A 35 10.35 -4.57 2.15
CA ASP A 35 10.50 -5.01 0.76
C ASP A 35 10.53 -3.82 -0.20
N ALA A 36 9.69 -2.80 0.02
CA ALA A 36 9.70 -1.58 -0.78
C ALA A 36 11.01 -0.79 -0.63
N ILE A 37 11.60 -0.75 0.56
CA ILE A 37 12.92 -0.13 0.80
C ILE A 37 14.02 -0.92 0.09
N GLN A 38 13.97 -2.25 0.13
CA GLN A 38 14.93 -3.10 -0.58
C GLN A 38 14.83 -2.93 -2.09
N HIS A 39 13.61 -2.94 -2.64
CA HIS A 39 13.38 -2.74 -4.06
C HIS A 39 13.86 -1.35 -4.52
N LEU A 40 13.62 -0.31 -3.71
CA LEU A 40 14.15 1.04 -3.96
C LEU A 40 15.68 1.04 -4.03
N GLN A 41 16.37 0.29 -3.16
CA GLN A 41 17.82 0.16 -3.23
C GLN A 41 18.25 -0.54 -4.52
N GLN A 42 17.63 -1.66 -4.87
CA GLN A 42 17.94 -2.42 -6.09
C GLN A 42 17.79 -1.56 -7.35
N ILE A 43 16.65 -0.87 -7.51
CA ILE A 43 16.41 -0.01 -8.67
C ILE A 43 17.46 1.09 -8.80
N ILE A 44 17.93 1.65 -7.69
CA ILE A 44 18.86 2.78 -7.70
C ILE A 44 20.30 2.31 -7.90
N PHE A 45 20.76 1.36 -7.08
CA PHE A 45 22.16 1.00 -6.95
C PHE A 45 22.57 -0.21 -7.81
N ASP A 46 21.63 -1.07 -8.20
CA ASP A 46 21.94 -2.24 -9.03
C ASP A 46 21.52 -1.99 -10.48
N GLU A 47 20.26 -1.62 -10.70
CA GLU A 47 19.71 -1.47 -12.06
C GLU A 47 19.97 -0.09 -12.66
N GLY A 48 19.89 0.95 -11.84
CA GLY A 48 20.02 2.35 -12.25
C GLY A 48 21.46 2.85 -12.33
N TRP A 49 22.42 2.10 -11.81
CA TRP A 49 23.81 2.54 -11.60
C TRP A 49 24.51 2.96 -12.89
N ASP A 50 24.53 2.07 -13.89
CA ASP A 50 25.23 2.33 -15.15
C ASP A 50 24.68 3.56 -15.87
N ARG A 51 23.36 3.79 -15.78
CA ARG A 51 22.72 4.99 -16.32
C ARG A 51 23.18 6.24 -15.61
N LEU A 52 23.25 6.22 -14.27
CA LEU A 52 23.71 7.36 -13.47
C LEU A 52 25.19 7.66 -13.73
N VAL A 53 26.04 6.64 -13.84
CA VAL A 53 27.46 6.84 -14.21
C VAL A 53 27.59 7.46 -15.59
N ALA A 54 26.80 7.00 -16.57
CA ALA A 54 26.81 7.57 -17.91
C ALA A 54 26.31 9.04 -17.94
N GLU A 55 25.31 9.38 -17.13
CA GLU A 55 24.74 10.73 -17.06
C GLU A 55 25.68 11.74 -16.38
N TYR A 56 26.30 11.34 -15.26
CA TYR A 56 27.12 12.23 -14.44
C TYR A 56 28.61 12.19 -14.79
N GLY A 57 29.07 11.18 -15.54
CA GLY A 57 30.42 11.09 -16.10
C GLY A 57 31.50 10.55 -15.16
N ASP A 58 31.18 10.32 -13.88
CA ASP A 58 32.08 9.70 -12.90
C ASP A 58 31.30 8.99 -11.77
N GLU A 59 31.93 8.00 -11.14
CA GLU A 59 31.33 7.16 -10.10
C GLU A 59 31.03 7.93 -8.80
N GLU A 60 31.81 8.96 -8.46
CA GLU A 60 31.60 9.73 -7.22
C GLU A 60 30.33 10.58 -7.32
N SER A 61 30.15 11.25 -8.46
CA SER A 61 28.96 12.03 -8.79
C SER A 61 27.72 11.13 -8.90
N ALA A 62 27.85 9.96 -9.55
CA ALA A 62 26.77 8.98 -9.64
C ALA A 62 26.36 8.45 -8.26
N LEU A 63 27.32 8.13 -7.38
CA LEU A 63 27.04 7.71 -6.00
C LEU A 63 26.30 8.80 -5.23
N ARG A 64 26.76 10.06 -5.33
CA ARG A 64 26.13 11.19 -4.65
C ARG A 64 24.68 11.39 -5.09
N GLU A 65 24.38 11.25 -6.38
CA GLU A 65 23.00 11.37 -6.85
C GLU A 65 22.17 10.13 -6.53
N SER A 66 22.73 8.92 -6.58
CA SER A 66 22.08 7.68 -6.14
C SER A 66 21.59 7.80 -4.69
N VAL A 67 22.44 8.31 -3.80
CA VAL A 67 22.09 8.56 -2.39
C VAL A 67 20.95 9.58 -2.26
N ARG A 68 20.93 10.63 -3.09
CA ARG A 68 19.83 11.61 -3.09
C ARG A 68 18.53 11.02 -3.61
N HIS A 69 18.59 10.17 -4.64
CA HIS A 69 17.42 9.44 -5.12
C HIS A 69 16.87 8.52 -4.02
N TYR A 70 17.76 7.82 -3.31
CA TYR A 70 17.40 6.95 -2.21
C TYR A 70 16.76 7.74 -1.06
N GLU A 71 17.37 8.84 -0.63
CA GLU A 71 16.81 9.74 0.40
C GLU A 71 15.40 10.24 0.02
N ARG A 72 15.21 10.71 -1.21
CA ARG A 72 13.90 11.17 -1.70
C ARG A 72 12.90 10.01 -1.68
N GLY A 73 13.28 8.84 -2.21
CA GLY A 73 12.42 7.65 -2.22
C GLY A 73 11.99 7.23 -0.81
N LEU A 74 12.91 7.21 0.15
CA LEU A 74 12.61 6.96 1.56
C LEU A 74 11.65 8.01 2.14
N ALA A 75 11.88 9.29 1.87
CA ALA A 75 10.97 10.35 2.31
C ALA A 75 9.56 10.16 1.73
N HIS A 76 9.44 9.70 0.49
CA HIS A 76 8.16 9.38 -0.14
C HIS A 76 7.48 8.17 0.51
N LEU A 77 8.22 7.08 0.76
CA LEU A 77 7.70 5.86 1.40
C LEU A 77 7.26 6.14 2.84
N PHE A 78 8.15 6.67 3.67
CA PHE A 78 7.84 6.97 5.07
C PHE A 78 6.81 8.09 5.22
N GLY A 79 6.83 9.09 4.33
CA GLY A 79 5.81 10.14 4.31
C GLY A 79 4.44 9.58 3.97
N PHE A 80 4.38 8.61 3.06
CA PHE A 80 3.17 7.88 2.72
C PHE A 80 2.68 7.03 3.90
N VAL A 81 3.55 6.25 4.55
CA VAL A 81 3.24 5.50 5.79
C VAL A 81 2.65 6.40 6.87
N ARG A 82 3.24 7.58 7.05
CA ARG A 82 2.75 8.52 8.06
C ARG A 82 1.40 9.14 7.68
N ALA A 83 1.21 9.48 6.41
CA ALA A 83 0.00 10.12 5.92
C ALA A 83 -1.20 9.15 5.91
N CYS A 84 -1.01 7.89 5.55
CA CYS A 84 -2.08 6.89 5.55
C CYS A 84 -2.57 6.52 6.95
N GLY A 85 -1.95 7.05 8.01
CA GLY A 85 -2.37 6.84 9.40
C GLY A 85 -2.31 5.38 9.83
N THR A 86 -1.43 4.59 9.19
CA THR A 86 -1.15 3.19 9.60
C THR A 86 -0.54 3.12 10.99
N LEU A 87 0.01 4.23 11.47
CA LEU A 87 0.49 4.37 12.84
C LEU A 87 -0.55 5.15 13.65
N ALA A 88 -1.01 4.52 14.73
CA ALA A 88 -2.12 5.01 15.54
C ALA A 88 -1.88 6.39 16.18
N ASP A 89 -0.61 6.77 16.40
CA ASP A 89 -0.22 8.03 17.03
C ASP A 89 1.27 8.40 16.81
N ASP A 90 1.69 9.55 17.33
CA ASP A 90 3.07 10.03 17.29
C ASP A 90 4.07 9.11 18.03
N VAL A 91 3.60 8.30 18.98
CA VAL A 91 4.43 7.34 19.72
C VAL A 91 4.74 6.13 18.85
N ALA A 92 3.76 5.61 18.13
CA ALA A 92 3.94 4.55 17.14
C ALA A 92 4.92 4.99 16.04
N TRP A 93 4.77 6.22 15.52
CA TRP A 93 5.74 6.81 14.59
C TRP A 93 7.16 6.91 15.16
N SER A 94 7.30 7.41 16.38
CA SER A 94 8.61 7.55 17.03
C SER A 94 9.28 6.19 17.29
N SER A 95 8.49 5.18 17.63
CA SER A 95 8.96 3.81 17.83
C SER A 95 9.47 3.21 16.53
N MET A 96 8.70 3.32 15.44
CA MET A 96 9.11 2.86 14.11
C MET A 96 10.42 3.54 13.66
N LYS A 97 10.54 4.87 13.80
CA LYS A 97 11.79 5.60 13.49
C LYS A 97 13.00 5.03 14.24
N THR A 98 12.81 4.70 15.52
CA THR A 98 13.88 4.18 16.38
C THR A 98 14.28 2.77 15.95
N GLU A 99 13.30 1.94 15.63
CA GLU A 99 13.52 0.58 15.15
C GLU A 99 14.30 0.55 13.84
N TYR A 100 13.89 1.31 12.81
CA TYR A 100 14.63 1.36 11.54
C TYR A 100 16.07 1.83 11.69
N ARG A 101 16.32 2.85 12.54
CA ARG A 101 17.68 3.33 12.82
C ARG A 101 18.53 2.24 13.48
N ARG A 102 17.95 1.53 14.45
CA ARG A 102 18.63 0.42 15.14
C ARG A 102 18.88 -0.74 14.20
N SER A 103 17.89 -1.17 13.41
CA SER A 103 18.03 -2.27 12.46
C SER A 103 19.11 -1.97 11.41
N ALA A 104 19.18 -0.73 10.91
CA ALA A 104 20.24 -0.32 9.98
C ALA A 104 21.64 -0.32 10.63
N LEU A 105 21.74 0.03 11.93
CA LEU A 105 22.98 -0.08 12.70
C LEU A 105 23.41 -1.54 12.86
N ASP A 106 22.48 -2.40 13.27
CA ASP A 106 22.73 -3.81 13.57
C ASP A 106 23.09 -4.60 12.31
N ALA A 107 22.48 -4.26 11.17
CA ALA A 107 22.80 -4.84 9.86
C ALA A 107 24.11 -4.32 9.25
N GLY A 108 24.79 -3.35 9.89
CA GLY A 108 26.05 -2.80 9.40
C GLY A 108 25.90 -2.00 8.11
N VAL A 109 24.72 -1.41 7.86
CA VAL A 109 24.47 -0.57 6.67
C VAL A 109 25.48 0.58 6.63
N GLU A 110 25.98 0.89 5.44
CA GLU A 110 26.98 1.95 5.26
C GLU A 110 26.52 3.30 5.84
N LEU A 111 27.46 4.08 6.36
CA LEU A 111 27.16 5.37 7.01
C LEU A 111 26.34 6.30 6.10
N THR A 112 26.70 6.36 4.81
CA THR A 112 26.03 7.22 3.82
C THR A 112 24.55 6.86 3.66
N LEU A 113 24.22 5.57 3.57
CA LEU A 113 22.85 5.09 3.45
C LEU A 113 22.06 5.24 4.76
N ARG A 114 22.72 5.07 5.92
CA ARG A 114 22.12 5.37 7.22
C ARG A 114 21.78 6.86 7.37
N SER A 115 22.66 7.76 6.92
CA SER A 115 22.37 9.19 6.91
C SER A 115 21.22 9.54 5.96
N ALA A 116 21.15 8.90 4.79
CA ALA A 116 20.01 9.05 3.89
C ALA A 116 18.69 8.58 4.53
N LEU A 117 18.72 7.47 5.27
CA LEU A 117 17.59 6.98 6.05
C LEU A 117 17.14 7.99 7.11
N GLU A 118 18.07 8.54 7.89
CA GLU A 118 17.74 9.54 8.91
C GLU A 118 17.11 10.80 8.30
N THR A 119 17.67 11.29 7.20
CA THR A 119 17.14 12.46 6.49
C THR A 119 15.78 12.17 5.87
N GLY A 120 15.59 10.99 5.25
CA GLY A 120 14.31 10.56 4.70
C GLY A 120 13.21 10.49 5.77
N LEU A 121 13.51 9.90 6.92
CA LEU A 121 12.58 9.86 8.08
C LEU A 121 12.24 11.26 8.59
N TYR A 122 13.20 12.18 8.62
CA TYR A 122 12.95 13.57 9.02
C TYR A 122 12.10 14.33 7.99
N ALA A 123 12.36 14.13 6.69
CA ALA A 123 11.57 14.72 5.63
C ALA A 123 10.12 14.21 5.64
N ALA A 124 9.91 12.91 5.90
CA ALA A 124 8.59 12.32 6.11
C ALA A 124 7.85 12.93 7.33
N GLU A 125 8.59 13.35 8.36
CA GLU A 125 8.02 14.05 9.52
C GLU A 125 7.53 15.47 9.18
N GLN A 126 7.93 16.01 8.03
CA GLN A 126 7.40 17.28 7.51
C GLN A 126 6.32 17.08 6.44
N ALA A 127 6.04 15.83 6.05
CA ALA A 127 5.00 15.55 5.07
C ALA A 127 3.62 15.93 5.65
N PRO A 128 2.79 16.65 4.88
CA PRO A 128 1.42 16.91 5.28
C PRO A 128 0.68 15.58 5.40
N LEU A 129 0.10 15.34 6.57
CA LEU A 129 -0.61 14.09 6.89
C LEU A 129 -1.88 13.89 6.04
N GLY A 130 -2.37 14.94 5.39
CA GLY A 130 -3.63 14.92 4.66
C GLY A 130 -4.84 14.83 5.60
N GLY A 131 -6.03 14.75 5.04
CA GLY A 131 -7.23 14.42 5.81
C GLY A 131 -7.25 12.92 6.08
N HIS A 132 -7.11 12.52 7.34
CA HIS A 132 -7.10 11.09 7.70
C HIS A 132 -8.38 10.36 7.26
N ASP A 133 -9.52 11.05 7.26
CA ASP A 133 -10.80 10.49 6.82
C ASP A 133 -10.78 10.08 5.34
N VAL A 134 -10.14 10.88 4.48
CA VAL A 134 -9.98 10.56 3.04
C VAL A 134 -9.06 9.36 2.83
N TRP A 135 -8.02 9.21 3.67
CA TRP A 135 -7.14 8.04 3.66
C TRP A 135 -7.86 6.76 4.06
N LEU A 136 -8.66 6.84 5.12
CA LEU A 136 -9.48 5.71 5.57
C LEU A 136 -10.48 5.34 4.48
N ALA A 137 -11.15 6.31 3.88
CA ALA A 137 -12.07 6.09 2.78
C ALA A 137 -11.40 5.45 1.56
N TRP A 138 -10.21 5.92 1.18
CA TRP A 138 -9.43 5.34 0.09
C TRP A 138 -8.98 3.90 0.40
N THR A 139 -8.51 3.65 1.62
CA THR A 139 -8.08 2.30 2.05
C THR A 139 -9.26 1.33 2.07
N ASP A 140 -10.41 1.77 2.59
CA ASP A 140 -11.64 0.97 2.59
C ASP A 140 -12.09 0.65 1.14
N ALA A 141 -12.05 1.65 0.25
CA ALA A 141 -12.38 1.46 -1.18
C ALA A 141 -11.40 0.49 -1.86
N LEU A 142 -10.10 0.60 -1.55
CA LEU A 142 -9.06 -0.29 -2.05
C LEU A 142 -9.26 -1.74 -1.59
N MET A 143 -9.52 -1.97 -0.31
CA MET A 143 -9.78 -3.31 0.22
C MET A 143 -11.00 -3.96 -0.44
N LEU A 144 -12.08 -3.20 -0.64
CA LEU A 144 -13.28 -3.68 -1.35
C LEU A 144 -12.96 -4.04 -2.81
N PHE A 145 -12.19 -3.19 -3.50
CA PHE A 145 -11.75 -3.43 -4.87
C PHE A 145 -10.91 -4.71 -4.97
N LEU A 146 -9.92 -4.90 -4.10
CA LEU A 146 -9.08 -6.10 -4.07
C LEU A 146 -9.90 -7.36 -3.78
N TYR A 147 -10.91 -7.28 -2.91
CA TYR A 147 -11.86 -8.39 -2.72
C TYR A 147 -12.69 -8.69 -3.97
N GLN A 148 -13.12 -7.67 -4.71
CA GLN A 148 -13.83 -7.84 -5.97
C GLN A 148 -12.93 -8.51 -7.04
N CYS A 149 -11.65 -8.17 -7.08
CA CYS A 149 -10.67 -8.86 -7.92
C CYS A 149 -10.60 -10.35 -7.56
N ALA A 150 -10.50 -10.67 -6.27
CA ALA A 150 -10.46 -12.06 -5.80
C ALA A 150 -11.76 -12.83 -6.05
N ALA A 151 -12.92 -12.18 -5.98
CA ALA A 151 -14.21 -12.77 -6.33
C ALA A 151 -14.32 -13.18 -7.80
N SER A 152 -13.52 -12.53 -8.67
CA SER A 152 -13.50 -12.78 -10.11
C SER A 152 -12.41 -13.79 -10.52
N ALA A 153 -11.62 -14.27 -9.55
CA ALA A 153 -10.46 -15.14 -9.74
C ALA A 153 -10.77 -16.61 -9.39
N PRO A 154 -9.84 -17.55 -9.61
CA PRO A 154 -9.98 -18.91 -9.11
C PRO A 154 -10.19 -18.94 -7.58
N PRO A 155 -10.91 -19.94 -7.04
CA PRO A 155 -11.14 -20.04 -5.60
C PRO A 155 -9.84 -20.06 -4.79
N HIS A 156 -9.86 -19.42 -3.62
CA HIS A 156 -8.75 -19.47 -2.66
C HIS A 156 -8.38 -20.94 -2.35
N PRO A 157 -7.08 -21.30 -2.26
CA PRO A 157 -6.62 -22.68 -2.01
C PRO A 157 -7.07 -23.25 -0.66
N GLY A 158 -7.62 -22.40 0.21
CA GLY A 158 -8.24 -22.75 1.49
C GLY A 158 -7.30 -22.56 2.68
N PRO A 159 -7.82 -22.61 3.92
CA PRO A 159 -7.07 -22.26 5.13
C PRO A 159 -6.01 -23.29 5.56
N ALA A 160 -5.88 -24.40 4.83
CA ALA A 160 -4.87 -25.42 5.06
C ALA A 160 -3.72 -25.35 4.02
N ALA A 161 -3.79 -24.39 3.09
CA ALA A 161 -2.74 -24.15 2.11
C ALA A 161 -1.45 -23.69 2.80
N SER A 162 -0.31 -23.88 2.13
CA SER A 162 0.93 -23.28 2.61
C SER A 162 0.93 -21.78 2.35
N GLN A 163 1.74 -21.03 3.09
CA GLN A 163 1.89 -19.59 2.86
C GLN A 163 2.31 -19.28 1.42
N ASP A 164 3.17 -20.12 0.83
CA ASP A 164 3.61 -19.97 -0.56
C ASP A 164 2.45 -20.16 -1.53
N ASP A 165 1.54 -21.11 -1.29
CA ASP A 165 0.36 -21.33 -2.12
C ASP A 165 -0.64 -20.16 -2.00
N GLU A 166 -0.82 -19.60 -0.80
CA GLU A 166 -1.68 -18.43 -0.57
C GLU A 166 -1.12 -17.18 -1.28
N LEU A 167 0.19 -16.97 -1.25
CA LEU A 167 0.86 -15.87 -1.93
C LEU A 167 0.82 -16.02 -3.46
N LEU A 168 1.02 -17.24 -3.98
CA LEU A 168 0.90 -17.53 -5.41
C LEU A 168 -0.51 -17.26 -5.91
N TRP A 169 -1.53 -17.69 -5.16
CA TRP A 169 -2.92 -17.37 -5.49
C TRP A 169 -3.18 -15.86 -5.48
N ALA A 170 -2.71 -15.14 -4.45
CA ALA A 170 -2.90 -13.69 -4.37
C ALA A 170 -2.17 -12.96 -5.52
N TYR A 171 -1.00 -13.45 -5.93
CA TYR A 171 -0.30 -12.95 -7.11
C TYR A 171 -1.13 -13.15 -8.39
N ASP A 172 -1.67 -14.36 -8.61
CA ASP A 172 -2.52 -14.66 -9.77
C ASP A 172 -3.77 -13.76 -9.83
N VAL A 173 -4.36 -13.41 -8.68
CA VAL A 173 -5.48 -12.47 -8.60
C VAL A 173 -5.07 -11.07 -9.06
N LEU A 174 -3.91 -10.59 -8.62
CA LEU A 174 -3.48 -9.21 -8.81
C LEU A 174 -2.66 -9.00 -10.09
N GLN A 175 -2.22 -10.06 -10.76
CA GLN A 175 -1.38 -10.00 -11.95
C GLN A 175 -1.94 -9.09 -13.05
N GLN A 176 -3.27 -9.06 -13.23
CA GLN A 176 -3.91 -8.24 -14.26
C GLN A 176 -3.83 -6.73 -13.99
N ILE A 177 -3.53 -6.35 -12.74
CA ILE A 177 -3.41 -4.97 -12.26
C ILE A 177 -2.02 -4.69 -11.68
N GLU A 178 -1.02 -5.50 -12.02
CA GLU A 178 0.37 -5.34 -11.55
C GLU A 178 1.04 -4.11 -12.18
N GLU A 179 0.56 -3.61 -13.31
CA GLU A 179 1.04 -2.35 -13.89
C GLU A 179 0.31 -1.15 -13.29
N HIS A 180 1.07 -0.10 -12.93
CA HIS A 180 0.56 1.13 -12.35
C HIS A 180 -0.67 1.71 -13.07
N ASP A 181 -0.58 1.85 -14.40
CA ASP A 181 -1.66 2.45 -15.19
C ASP A 181 -2.88 1.51 -15.29
N ALA A 182 -2.65 0.19 -15.30
CA ALA A 182 -3.71 -0.81 -15.29
C ALA A 182 -4.45 -0.82 -13.96
N PHE A 183 -3.72 -0.75 -12.83
CA PHE A 183 -4.30 -0.63 -11.49
C PHE A 183 -5.17 0.61 -11.37
N HIS A 184 -4.65 1.78 -11.75
CA HIS A 184 -5.38 3.04 -11.67
C HIS A 184 -6.67 2.98 -12.49
N ALA A 185 -6.58 2.48 -13.73
CA ALA A 185 -7.74 2.33 -14.60
C ALA A 185 -8.79 1.36 -14.03
N ALA A 186 -8.35 0.23 -13.45
CA ALA A 186 -9.24 -0.77 -12.88
C ALA A 186 -9.97 -0.26 -11.63
N LEU A 187 -9.25 0.38 -10.71
CA LEU A 187 -9.85 0.95 -9.50
C LEU A 187 -10.81 2.11 -9.84
N ALA A 188 -10.42 2.99 -10.77
CA ALA A 188 -11.30 4.05 -11.24
C ALA A 188 -12.57 3.50 -11.91
N ALA A 189 -12.45 2.44 -12.71
CA ALA A 189 -13.60 1.78 -13.35
C ALA A 189 -14.52 1.11 -12.32
N TYR A 190 -13.95 0.44 -11.32
CA TYR A 190 -14.69 -0.15 -10.19
C TYR A 190 -15.50 0.91 -9.45
N LEU A 191 -14.89 2.05 -9.11
CA LEU A 191 -15.56 3.13 -8.41
C LEU A 191 -16.57 3.91 -9.27
N ALA A 192 -16.41 3.89 -10.60
CA ALA A 192 -17.33 4.53 -11.53
C ALA A 192 -18.64 3.75 -11.76
N ASP A 193 -18.70 2.47 -11.39
CA ASP A 193 -19.96 1.72 -11.37
C ASP A 193 -20.91 2.37 -10.35
N GLN A 194 -22.14 2.65 -10.79
CA GLN A 194 -23.09 3.42 -9.99
C GLN A 194 -23.49 2.73 -8.67
N ALA A 195 -23.65 1.40 -8.69
CA ALA A 195 -24.08 0.66 -7.50
C ALA A 195 -22.92 0.51 -6.51
N ILE A 196 -21.71 0.23 -7.04
CA ILE A 196 -20.49 0.14 -6.24
C ILE A 196 -20.16 1.51 -5.65
N GLY A 197 -20.16 2.56 -6.47
CA GLY A 197 -19.85 3.91 -6.03
C GLY A 197 -20.76 4.37 -4.89
N GLN A 198 -22.07 4.18 -5.01
CA GLN A 198 -23.02 4.50 -3.93
C GLN A 198 -22.75 3.70 -2.65
N THR A 199 -22.39 2.42 -2.79
CA THR A 199 -22.04 1.56 -1.65
C THR A 199 -20.79 2.08 -0.95
N VAL A 200 -19.75 2.42 -1.71
CA VAL A 200 -18.50 2.99 -1.18
C VAL A 200 -18.77 4.30 -0.46
N GLU A 201 -19.46 5.27 -1.10
CA GLU A 201 -19.78 6.56 -0.47
C GLU A 201 -20.57 6.39 0.83
N THR A 202 -21.48 5.43 0.87
CA THR A 202 -22.27 5.13 2.09
C THR A 202 -21.40 4.53 3.19
N LEU A 203 -20.49 3.62 2.85
CA LEU A 203 -19.64 2.92 3.82
C LEU A 203 -18.50 3.80 4.36
N THR A 204 -17.95 4.67 3.52
CA THR A 204 -16.79 5.50 3.86
C THR A 204 -17.17 6.91 4.31
N GLY A 205 -18.35 7.41 3.91
CA GLY A 205 -18.78 8.77 4.17
C GLY A 205 -18.13 9.82 3.26
N GLU A 206 -17.26 9.41 2.33
CA GLU A 206 -16.55 10.30 1.41
C GLU A 206 -17.04 10.12 -0.03
N PRO A 207 -17.20 11.20 -0.83
CA PRO A 207 -17.58 11.10 -2.23
C PRO A 207 -16.53 10.32 -3.05
N VAL A 208 -16.97 9.48 -3.98
CA VAL A 208 -16.07 8.70 -4.85
C VAL A 208 -15.12 9.61 -5.64
N ALA A 209 -15.60 10.77 -6.08
CA ALA A 209 -14.77 11.73 -6.79
C ALA A 209 -13.56 12.20 -5.95
N VAL A 210 -13.73 12.37 -4.64
CA VAL A 210 -12.65 12.75 -3.71
C VAL A 210 -11.66 11.59 -3.54
N ILE A 211 -12.18 10.36 -3.44
CA ILE A 211 -11.36 9.14 -3.32
C ILE A 211 -10.48 8.96 -4.57
N VAL A 212 -11.05 9.10 -5.77
CA VAL A 212 -10.32 8.98 -7.04
C VAL A 212 -9.28 10.11 -7.22
N GLU A 213 -9.64 11.35 -6.89
CA GLU A 213 -8.68 12.46 -6.91
C GLU A 213 -7.54 12.26 -5.91
N HIS A 214 -7.84 11.67 -4.75
CA HIS A 214 -6.83 11.31 -3.77
C HIS A 214 -5.90 10.24 -4.32
N GLU A 215 -6.45 9.13 -4.81
CA GLU A 215 -5.71 8.00 -5.38
C GLU A 215 -4.72 8.41 -6.48
N ALA A 216 -5.14 9.24 -7.44
CA ALA A 216 -4.26 9.74 -8.51
C ALA A 216 -3.05 10.53 -8.00
N ARG A 217 -3.11 11.11 -6.78
CA ARG A 217 -1.99 11.81 -6.13
C ARG A 217 -1.10 10.88 -5.32
N LEU A 218 -1.59 9.70 -4.96
CA LEU A 218 -0.89 8.72 -4.15
C LEU A 218 0.00 7.81 -4.98
N LEU A 219 -0.32 7.61 -6.25
CA LEU A 219 0.40 6.70 -7.14
C LEU A 219 1.61 7.37 -7.83
N SER A 220 2.67 7.64 -7.07
CA SER A 220 4.02 7.67 -7.68
C SER A 220 4.52 6.22 -7.75
N LEU A 221 5.28 5.83 -8.78
CA LEU A 221 5.79 4.45 -8.95
C LEU A 221 6.32 3.79 -7.65
N GLN A 222 7.09 4.53 -6.85
CA GLN A 222 7.65 4.04 -5.58
C GLN A 222 6.60 3.67 -4.52
N ARG A 223 5.45 4.33 -4.52
CA ARG A 223 4.34 4.05 -3.60
C ARG A 223 3.47 2.93 -4.12
N PHE A 224 3.41 2.76 -5.43
CA PHE A 224 2.61 1.73 -6.06
C PHE A 224 3.11 0.32 -5.70
N ASP A 225 4.44 0.08 -5.73
CA ASP A 225 5.01 -1.20 -5.30
C ASP A 225 4.62 -1.55 -3.86
N LEU A 226 4.69 -0.56 -2.96
CA LEU A 226 4.27 -0.73 -1.57
C LEU A 226 2.77 -1.09 -1.47
N ILE A 227 1.91 -0.40 -2.23
CA ILE A 227 0.47 -0.66 -2.25
C ILE A 227 0.18 -2.07 -2.78
N LEU A 228 0.83 -2.48 -3.87
CA LEU A 228 0.62 -3.78 -4.49
C LEU A 228 1.11 -4.93 -3.59
N ASN A 229 2.31 -4.81 -3.01
CA ASN A 229 2.86 -5.80 -2.08
C ASN A 229 2.02 -5.89 -0.80
N THR A 230 1.53 -4.76 -0.29
CA THR A 230 0.57 -4.74 0.82
C THR A 230 -0.71 -5.49 0.44
N GLY A 231 -1.27 -5.18 -0.74
CA GLY A 231 -2.47 -5.81 -1.26
C GLY A 231 -2.32 -7.32 -1.38
N LEU A 232 -1.18 -7.79 -1.91
CA LEU A 232 -0.85 -9.20 -2.03
C LEU A 232 -0.79 -9.89 -0.67
N ALA A 233 0.02 -9.36 0.26
CA ALA A 233 0.19 -9.94 1.59
C ALA A 233 -1.11 -9.94 2.41
N TRP A 234 -1.90 -8.88 2.31
CA TRP A 234 -3.20 -8.80 2.95
C TRP A 234 -4.20 -9.79 2.33
N LEU A 235 -4.30 -9.85 1.00
CA LEU A 235 -5.28 -10.67 0.29
C LEU A 235 -5.08 -12.17 0.54
N ALA A 236 -3.81 -12.62 0.56
CA ALA A 236 -3.43 -13.98 0.91
C ALA A 236 -4.03 -14.41 2.28
N GLY A 237 -4.01 -13.52 3.27
CA GLY A 237 -4.61 -13.78 4.58
C GLY A 237 -6.13 -13.55 4.64
N ALA A 238 -6.63 -12.53 3.95
CA ALA A 238 -8.01 -12.06 4.09
C ALA A 238 -9.02 -13.03 3.49
N ALA A 239 -8.73 -13.57 2.29
CA ALA A 239 -9.58 -14.54 1.62
C ALA A 239 -9.68 -15.89 2.36
N ALA A 240 -8.65 -16.25 3.13
CA ALA A 240 -8.68 -17.41 4.01
C ALA A 240 -9.64 -17.23 5.21
N ARG A 241 -9.75 -16.00 5.74
CA ARG A 241 -10.58 -15.66 6.92
C ARG A 241 -12.05 -15.43 6.56
N THR A 242 -12.30 -14.82 5.41
CA THR A 242 -13.63 -14.50 4.91
C THR A 242 -13.77 -15.16 3.55
N PRO A 243 -14.33 -16.38 3.48
CA PRO A 243 -14.58 -17.05 2.22
C PRO A 243 -15.39 -16.11 1.33
N ILE A 244 -14.83 -15.82 0.16
CA ILE A 244 -15.53 -15.06 -0.85
C ILE A 244 -16.57 -16.02 -1.42
N ASP A 245 -17.83 -15.84 -1.04
CA ASP A 245 -18.93 -16.57 -1.67
C ASP A 245 -18.91 -16.18 -3.15
N SER A 246 -18.44 -17.08 -4.01
CA SER A 246 -18.67 -16.98 -5.43
C SER A 246 -20.18 -17.08 -5.62
N SER A 247 -20.86 -15.95 -5.86
CA SER A 247 -22.24 -16.01 -6.32
C SER A 247 -22.24 -16.70 -7.68
N ASP A 248 -22.73 -17.94 -7.69
CA ASP A 248 -23.24 -18.63 -8.89
C ASP A 248 -24.36 -17.80 -9.55
#